data_AF-A0A7L5BLL5-F1
#
_entry.id   AF-A0A7L5BLL5-F1
#
_cell.length_a   1.000
_cell.length_b   1.000
_cell.length_c   1.000
_cell.angle_alpha   90.00
_cell.angle_beta   90.00
_cell.angle_gamma   90.00
#
_symmetry.space_group_name_H-M   'P 1'
#
loop_
_entity.id
_entity.type
_entity.pdbx_description
1 polymer ?
#
loop_
_entity_poly.entity_id
_entity_poly.type
_entity_poly.pdbx_seq_one_letter_code
_entity_poly.pdbx_strand_id
1 'polypeptide(L)'
;MNNPRPSEAATANRPSLDHFDDEAARSRLLAEVIRKWGAAGAVAYELSDLSDTSHDARDVSYADLGIECDAFVVRFGEDVGLYLDEKQDVFVDRVFVVEQMYEGRDGVFLTIVASRAGRVPELSEETPLIASGWVDADRSVDDGLVHFGLVGDPAILKAKNLFDIEMALGQALARVGAGAKSKPHTSTSYSA
;
A
#
# COMPACT_ATOMS: atom_id res chain seq x y z
N MET A 1 18.55 31.35 -20.99
CA MET A 1 18.20 29.92 -20.95
C MET A 1 16.86 29.81 -20.26
N ASN A 2 15.78 29.62 -21.02
CA ASN A 2 14.45 29.43 -20.46
C ASN A 2 14.18 27.93 -20.47
N ASN A 3 14.17 27.29 -19.30
CA ASN A 3 13.56 25.97 -19.19
C ASN A 3 12.06 26.12 -19.45
N PRO A 4 11.45 25.30 -20.32
CA PRO A 4 10.02 25.32 -20.50
C PRO A 4 9.34 24.88 -19.21
N ARG A 5 8.34 25.64 -18.77
CA ARG A 5 7.44 25.25 -17.67
C ARG A 5 6.86 23.87 -17.98
N PRO A 6 6.77 22.96 -16.99
CA PRO A 6 6.02 21.72 -17.15
C PRO A 6 4.59 22.07 -17.57
N SER A 7 4.14 21.48 -18.67
CA SER A 7 2.78 21.62 -19.20
C SER A 7 1.75 21.17 -18.15
N GLU A 8 0.70 21.98 -17.93
CA GLU A 8 -0.45 21.69 -17.07
C GLU A 8 -1.14 20.35 -17.42
N ALA A 9 -0.82 19.72 -18.55
CA ALA A 9 -1.32 18.39 -18.89
C ALA A 9 -0.78 17.27 -17.99
N ALA A 10 0.37 17.45 -17.32
CA ALA A 10 0.96 16.41 -16.46
C ALA A 10 0.30 16.29 -15.06
N THR A 11 -0.64 17.18 -14.73
CA THR A 11 -1.30 17.20 -13.42
C THR A 11 -2.66 16.50 -13.40
N ALA A 12 -3.21 16.17 -14.58
CA ALA A 12 -4.57 15.61 -14.71
C ALA A 12 -4.70 14.15 -14.25
N ASN A 13 -3.59 13.42 -14.07
CA ASN A 13 -3.57 12.06 -13.53
C ASN A 13 -3.11 11.99 -12.06
N ARG A 14 -3.11 13.12 -11.34
CA ARG A 14 -2.76 13.14 -9.92
C ARG A 14 -3.93 12.58 -9.11
N PRO A 15 -3.75 11.50 -8.34
CA PRO A 15 -4.65 11.20 -7.24
C PRO A 15 -4.51 12.37 -6.28
N SER A 16 -5.54 13.21 -6.20
CA SER A 16 -5.65 14.16 -5.10
C SER A 16 -5.91 13.32 -3.85
N LEU A 17 -5.05 13.47 -2.84
CA LEU A 17 -5.23 12.88 -1.52
C LEU A 17 -6.32 13.63 -0.71
N ASP A 18 -6.92 14.69 -1.29
CA ASP A 18 -7.86 15.56 -0.60
C ASP A 18 -9.25 14.88 -0.49
N HIS A 19 -9.47 14.28 0.67
CA HIS A 19 -10.74 13.80 1.23
C HIS A 19 -11.54 12.75 0.43
N PHE A 20 -11.17 11.48 0.62
CA PHE A 20 -11.95 10.29 0.26
C PHE A 20 -12.97 9.87 1.33
N ASP A 21 -13.72 10.83 1.87
CA ASP A 21 -14.77 10.55 2.86
C ASP A 21 -15.91 9.72 2.23
N ASP A 22 -16.12 9.87 0.93
CA ASP A 22 -17.14 9.16 0.16
C ASP A 22 -16.68 7.75 -0.28
N GLU A 23 -17.58 6.78 -0.10
CA GLU A 23 -17.38 5.38 -0.45
C GLU A 23 -17.11 5.18 -1.95
N ALA A 24 -17.84 5.89 -2.82
CA ALA A 24 -17.63 5.73 -4.26
C ALA A 24 -16.26 6.21 -4.70
N ALA A 25 -15.67 7.19 -3.99
CA ALA A 25 -14.31 7.65 -4.25
C ALA A 25 -13.27 6.61 -3.81
N ARG A 26 -13.49 5.96 -2.65
CA ARG A 26 -12.66 4.84 -2.18
C ARG A 26 -12.70 3.64 -3.13
N SER A 27 -13.88 3.21 -3.57
CA SER A 27 -14.00 2.08 -4.50
C SER A 27 -13.34 2.36 -5.86
N ARG A 28 -13.41 3.61 -6.35
CA ARG A 28 -12.69 4.04 -7.56
C ARG A 28 -11.17 3.98 -7.39
N LEU A 29 -10.66 4.42 -6.24
CA LEU A 29 -9.23 4.34 -5.93
C LEU A 29 -8.76 2.89 -5.90
N LEU A 30 -9.47 2.00 -5.20
CA LEU A 30 -9.12 0.58 -5.13
C LEU A 30 -9.12 -0.05 -6.53
N ALA A 31 -10.14 0.23 -7.35
CA ALA A 31 -10.20 -0.26 -8.73
C ALA A 31 -9.02 0.26 -9.58
N GLU A 32 -8.61 1.52 -9.41
CA GLU A 32 -7.45 2.07 -10.09
C GLU A 32 -6.15 1.37 -9.68
N VAL A 33 -5.95 1.15 -8.38
CA VAL A 33 -4.77 0.48 -7.83
C VAL A 33 -4.69 -0.97 -8.32
N ILE A 34 -5.80 -1.72 -8.26
CA ILE A 34 -5.88 -3.09 -8.80
C ILE A 34 -5.55 -3.11 -10.29
N ARG A 35 -6.05 -2.14 -11.06
CA ARG A 35 -5.75 -2.03 -12.49
C ARG A 35 -4.26 -1.76 -12.74
N LYS A 36 -3.63 -0.86 -11.98
CA LYS A 36 -2.18 -0.56 -12.11
C LYS A 36 -1.34 -1.79 -11.74
N TRP A 37 -1.66 -2.43 -10.63
CA TRP A 37 -1.05 -3.68 -10.19
C TRP A 37 -1.19 -4.80 -11.24
N GLY A 38 -2.39 -5.00 -11.79
CA GLY A 38 -2.64 -5.97 -12.86
C GLY A 38 -1.83 -5.68 -14.12
N ALA A 39 -1.72 -4.41 -14.52
CA ALA A 39 -0.91 -3.99 -15.67
C ALA A 39 0.60 -4.23 -15.45
N ALA A 40 1.08 -4.16 -14.21
CA ALA A 40 2.47 -4.43 -13.83
C ALA A 40 2.78 -5.93 -13.65
N GLY A 41 1.84 -6.83 -14.00
CA GLY A 41 2.05 -8.28 -13.94
C GLY A 41 1.49 -8.96 -12.69
N ALA A 42 0.68 -8.25 -11.89
CA ALA A 42 -0.07 -8.82 -10.76
C ALA A 42 0.79 -9.58 -9.73
N VAL A 43 1.97 -9.03 -9.41
CA VAL A 43 2.92 -9.62 -8.46
C VAL A 43 2.35 -9.58 -7.04
N ALA A 44 2.28 -10.74 -6.38
CA ALA A 44 1.83 -10.85 -5.01
C ALA A 44 2.88 -11.55 -4.13
N TYR A 45 3.01 -11.07 -2.90
CA TYR A 45 3.81 -11.66 -1.84
C TYR A 45 2.91 -12.04 -0.68
N GLU A 46 2.98 -13.28 -0.21
CA GLU A 46 2.39 -13.68 1.06
C GLU A 46 3.42 -13.41 2.17
N LEU A 47 3.03 -12.67 3.21
CA LEU A 47 3.97 -12.29 4.27
C LEU A 47 4.60 -13.51 4.96
N SER A 48 3.85 -14.61 5.07
CA SER A 48 4.30 -15.89 5.61
C SER A 48 5.43 -16.55 4.80
N ASP A 49 5.53 -16.23 3.51
CA ASP A 49 6.51 -16.81 2.59
C ASP A 49 7.81 -15.99 2.57
N LEU A 50 7.77 -14.77 3.13
CA LEU A 50 8.93 -13.89 3.21
C LEU A 50 9.77 -14.22 4.43
N SER A 51 11.09 -14.18 4.26
CA SER A 51 12.03 -14.41 5.36
C SER A 51 11.86 -13.36 6.46
N ASP A 52 11.82 -13.79 7.72
CA ASP A 52 11.93 -12.92 8.89
C ASP A 52 13.33 -12.28 8.91
N THR A 53 13.49 -11.12 8.24
CA THR A 53 14.69 -10.30 8.37
C THR A 53 14.55 -9.37 9.56
N SER A 54 15.45 -9.49 10.53
CA SER A 54 15.48 -8.69 11.76
C SER A 54 16.10 -7.29 11.61
N HIS A 55 16.29 -6.78 10.38
CA HIS A 55 16.86 -5.45 10.20
C HIS A 55 15.85 -4.38 10.60
N ASP A 56 16.35 -3.32 11.24
CA ASP A 56 15.54 -2.19 11.65
C ASP A 56 15.10 -1.42 10.40
N ALA A 57 13.92 -1.76 9.88
CA ALA A 57 13.37 -1.19 8.65
C ALA A 57 13.04 0.32 8.77
N ARG A 58 13.13 0.88 9.98
CA ARG A 58 12.77 2.26 10.34
C ARG A 58 13.66 3.31 9.70
N ASP A 59 14.93 2.96 9.44
CA ASP A 59 15.93 3.90 8.95
C ASP A 59 16.32 3.65 7.49
N VAL A 60 15.69 2.68 6.83
CA VAL A 60 15.98 2.33 5.44
C VAL A 60 14.96 3.01 4.54
N SER A 61 15.45 3.80 3.58
CA SER A 61 14.58 4.44 2.59
C SER A 61 13.90 3.40 1.71
N TYR A 62 12.74 3.73 1.15
CA TYR A 62 12.06 2.83 0.22
C TYR A 62 12.96 2.46 -0.98
N ALA A 63 13.72 3.43 -1.52
CA ALA A 63 14.65 3.20 -2.63
C ALA A 63 15.75 2.18 -2.30
N ASP A 64 16.21 2.14 -1.04
CA ASP A 64 17.28 1.24 -0.61
C ASP A 64 16.80 -0.20 -0.38
N LEU A 65 15.49 -0.45 -0.40
CA LEU A 65 14.94 -1.80 -0.25
C LEU A 65 15.25 -2.71 -1.45
N GLY A 66 15.62 -2.14 -2.61
CA GLY A 66 15.96 -2.92 -3.80
C GLY A 66 14.78 -3.71 -4.39
N ILE A 67 13.56 -3.22 -4.18
CA ILE A 67 12.34 -3.82 -4.76
C ILE A 67 12.29 -3.44 -6.24
N GLU A 68 12.38 -4.41 -7.14
CA GLU A 68 12.42 -4.18 -8.60
C GLU A 68 11.02 -4.08 -9.25
N CYS A 69 9.94 -4.23 -8.48
CA CYS A 69 8.58 -4.26 -9.01
C CYS A 69 7.88 -2.89 -8.87
N ASP A 70 7.54 -2.27 -10.00
CA ASP A 70 6.81 -1.00 -10.07
C ASP A 70 5.42 -1.06 -9.40
N ALA A 71 4.80 -2.24 -9.31
CA ALA A 71 3.62 -2.45 -8.49
C ALA A 71 3.48 -3.90 -8.01
N PHE A 72 3.09 -4.07 -6.75
CA PHE A 72 2.89 -5.37 -6.12
C PHE A 72 1.89 -5.27 -4.97
N VAL A 73 1.48 -6.42 -4.45
CA VAL A 73 0.65 -6.51 -3.25
C VAL A 73 1.34 -7.40 -2.23
N VAL A 74 1.34 -6.99 -0.96
CA VAL A 74 1.71 -7.86 0.16
C VAL A 74 0.43 -8.26 0.89
N ARG A 75 0.23 -9.56 1.04
CA ARG A 75 -0.90 -10.15 1.74
C ARG A 75 -0.44 -10.57 3.13
N PHE A 76 -1.09 -10.02 4.14
CA PHE A 76 -0.90 -10.38 5.53
C PHE A 76 -1.78 -11.58 5.87
N GLY A 77 -3.07 -11.49 5.54
CA GLY A 77 -4.07 -12.47 5.95
C GLY A 77 -4.43 -12.35 7.43
N GLU A 78 -5.53 -13.02 7.82
CA GLU A 78 -6.08 -12.95 9.18
C GLU A 78 -5.10 -13.47 10.25
N ASP A 79 -4.29 -14.47 9.91
CA ASP A 79 -3.36 -15.15 10.82
C ASP A 79 -2.23 -14.25 11.35
N VAL A 80 -1.89 -13.17 10.64
CA VAL A 80 -0.86 -12.21 11.09
C VAL A 80 -1.37 -11.33 12.23
N GLY A 81 -2.69 -11.19 12.38
CA GLY A 81 -3.28 -10.57 13.56
C GLY A 81 -3.16 -9.05 13.64
N LEU A 82 -3.04 -8.34 12.50
CA LEU A 82 -3.05 -6.87 12.46
C LEU A 82 -4.47 -6.30 12.60
N TYR A 83 -5.12 -6.57 13.72
CA TYR A 83 -6.47 -6.11 14.03
C TYR A 83 -6.51 -4.62 14.38
N LEU A 84 -7.61 -3.95 14.03
CA LEU A 84 -7.86 -2.57 14.47
C LEU A 84 -8.37 -2.59 15.91
N ASP A 85 -7.69 -1.87 16.81
CA ASP A 85 -8.00 -1.90 18.26
C ASP A 85 -9.47 -1.62 18.60
N GLU A 86 -10.11 -0.70 17.87
CA GLU A 86 -11.49 -0.28 18.12
C GLU A 86 -12.54 -1.17 17.42
N LYS A 87 -12.11 -2.01 16.46
CA LYS A 87 -12.95 -2.95 15.72
C LYS A 87 -12.28 -4.31 15.69
N GLN A 88 -12.51 -5.09 16.74
CA GLN A 88 -11.87 -6.39 16.96
C GLN A 88 -12.21 -7.45 15.89
N ASP A 89 -13.21 -7.22 15.05
CA ASP A 89 -13.54 -8.07 13.90
C ASP A 89 -12.88 -7.59 12.60
N VAL A 90 -12.09 -6.52 12.59
CA VAL A 90 -11.45 -5.93 11.41
C VAL A 90 -9.93 -6.02 11.52
N PHE A 91 -9.27 -6.49 10.47
CA PHE A 91 -7.81 -6.59 10.38
C PHE A 91 -7.27 -6.07 9.04
N VAL A 92 -6.01 -5.63 9.02
CA VAL A 92 -5.30 -5.28 7.79
C VAL A 92 -5.00 -6.56 7.01
N ASP A 93 -5.66 -6.74 5.86
CA ASP A 93 -5.57 -7.94 5.05
C ASP A 93 -4.42 -7.87 4.04
N ARG A 94 -4.29 -6.73 3.35
CA ARG A 94 -3.26 -6.53 2.34
C ARG A 94 -2.89 -5.06 2.16
N VAL A 95 -1.71 -4.83 1.62
CA VAL A 95 -1.26 -3.53 1.15
C VAL A 95 -0.85 -3.62 -0.31
N PHE A 96 -1.43 -2.76 -1.14
CA PHE A 96 -0.94 -2.54 -2.49
C PHE A 96 0.13 -1.45 -2.47
N VAL A 97 1.17 -1.65 -3.25
CA VAL A 97 2.25 -0.69 -3.46
C VAL A 97 2.33 -0.42 -4.95
N VAL A 98 2.33 0.85 -5.31
CA VAL A 98 2.44 1.30 -6.69
C VAL A 98 3.43 2.46 -6.75
N GLU A 99 4.52 2.29 -7.50
CA GLU A 99 5.44 3.38 -7.80
C GLU A 99 4.70 4.51 -8.53
N GLN A 100 4.83 5.70 -7.97
CA GLN A 100 4.11 6.85 -8.44
C GLN A 100 4.81 8.15 -8.04
N MET A 101 5.06 8.99 -9.05
CA MET A 101 5.55 10.35 -8.84
C MET A 101 4.45 11.23 -8.21
N TYR A 102 4.80 11.96 -7.15
CA TYR A 102 3.93 12.96 -6.50
C TYR A 102 4.71 14.26 -6.30
N GLU A 103 4.10 15.39 -6.68
CA GLU A 103 4.73 16.73 -6.59
C GLU A 103 6.15 16.84 -7.19
N GLY A 104 6.45 16.02 -8.21
CA GLY A 104 7.75 16.01 -8.88
C GLY A 104 8.82 15.20 -8.15
N ARG A 105 8.43 14.35 -7.20
CA ARG A 105 9.28 13.42 -6.47
C ARG A 105 8.87 11.99 -6.75
N ASP A 106 9.85 11.11 -6.85
CA ASP A 106 9.63 9.67 -6.95
C ASP A 106 9.26 9.10 -5.58
N GLY A 107 8.49 8.02 -5.59
CA GLY A 107 7.96 7.44 -4.37
C GLY A 107 6.91 6.38 -4.67
N VAL A 108 6.21 5.97 -3.63
CA VAL A 108 5.16 4.95 -3.72
C VAL A 108 3.86 5.41 -3.12
N PHE A 109 2.79 5.01 -3.80
CA PHE A 109 1.45 5.06 -3.27
C PHE A 109 1.13 3.73 -2.58
N LEU A 110 0.85 3.80 -1.27
CA LEU A 110 0.46 2.66 -0.45
C LEU A 110 -1.05 2.68 -0.29
N THR A 111 -1.71 1.55 -0.58
CA THR A 111 -3.14 1.36 -0.33
C THR A 111 -3.36 0.17 0.58
N ILE A 112 -3.70 0.47 1.83
CA ILE A 112 -4.07 -0.49 2.87
C ILE A 112 -5.52 -0.90 2.62
N VAL A 113 -5.76 -2.22 2.64
CA VAL A 113 -7.10 -2.80 2.59
C VAL A 113 -7.29 -3.65 3.84
N ALA A 114 -8.29 -3.29 4.63
CA ALA A 114 -8.72 -4.05 5.78
C ALA A 114 -9.95 -4.92 5.45
N SER A 115 -10.01 -6.10 6.06
CA SER A 115 -11.08 -7.08 5.91
C SER A 115 -11.71 -7.39 7.27
N ARG A 116 -12.87 -8.05 7.25
CA ARG A 116 -13.49 -8.59 8.45
C ARG A 116 -13.12 -10.06 8.64
N ALA A 117 -12.90 -10.44 9.89
CA ALA A 117 -12.62 -11.82 10.30
C ALA A 117 -13.71 -12.79 9.79
N GLY A 118 -13.27 -13.96 9.32
CA GLY A 118 -14.18 -14.99 8.81
C GLY A 118 -14.93 -14.65 7.52
N ARG A 119 -14.64 -13.51 6.87
CA ARG A 119 -15.08 -13.23 5.50
C ARG A 119 -13.93 -13.50 4.54
N VAL A 120 -14.23 -14.20 3.44
CA VAL A 120 -13.31 -14.22 2.29
C VAL A 120 -13.24 -12.79 1.80
N PRO A 121 -12.05 -12.16 1.72
CA PRO A 121 -11.91 -10.83 1.16
C PRO A 121 -12.16 -10.93 -0.34
N GLU A 122 -13.43 -10.93 -0.74
CA GLU A 122 -13.78 -10.69 -2.12
C GLU A 122 -13.51 -9.22 -2.39
N LEU A 123 -12.79 -8.94 -3.48
CA LEU A 123 -12.72 -7.61 -4.07
C LEU A 123 -14.07 -7.29 -4.74
N SER A 124 -15.18 -7.52 -4.04
CA SER A 124 -16.56 -7.31 -4.47
C SER A 124 -17.21 -6.20 -3.63
N GLU A 125 -18.39 -5.76 -4.05
CA GLU A 125 -19.04 -4.47 -3.74
C GLU A 125 -19.32 -4.16 -2.25
N GLU A 126 -18.92 -5.00 -1.30
CA GLU A 126 -18.91 -4.61 0.11
C GLU A 126 -17.82 -3.55 0.36
N THR A 127 -18.19 -2.47 1.06
CA THR A 127 -17.33 -1.29 1.28
C THR A 127 -15.91 -1.71 1.71
N PRO A 128 -14.90 -1.59 0.82
CA PRO A 128 -13.56 -1.96 1.20
C PRO A 128 -13.08 -0.90 2.19
N LEU A 129 -12.74 -1.35 3.41
CA LEU A 129 -12.16 -0.50 4.43
C LEU A 129 -10.74 -0.19 3.97
N ILE A 130 -10.57 0.94 3.30
CA ILE A 130 -9.27 1.30 2.70
C ILE A 130 -8.74 2.60 3.26
N ALA A 131 -7.43 2.64 3.43
CA ALA A 131 -6.68 3.87 3.65
C ALA A 131 -5.52 3.91 2.67
N SER A 132 -5.07 5.11 2.28
CA SER A 132 -3.94 5.26 1.36
C SER A 132 -3.09 6.45 1.73
N GLY A 133 -1.82 6.37 1.39
CA GLY A 133 -0.85 7.41 1.62
C GLY A 133 0.26 7.35 0.58
N TRP A 134 1.03 8.42 0.50
CA TRP A 134 2.19 8.49 -0.37
C TRP A 134 3.47 8.56 0.46
N VAL A 135 4.50 7.83 0.03
CA VAL A 135 5.81 7.77 0.67
C VAL A 135 6.85 8.20 -0.35
N ASP A 136 7.62 9.23 0.01
CA ASP A 136 8.79 9.69 -0.75
C ASP A 136 9.85 8.57 -0.79
N ALA A 137 10.43 8.31 -1.97
CA ALA A 137 11.40 7.23 -2.16
C ALA A 137 12.63 7.36 -1.23
N ASP A 138 13.00 8.60 -0.86
CA ASP A 138 14.14 8.92 -0.01
C ASP A 138 13.82 8.83 1.51
N ARG A 139 12.60 8.42 1.87
CA ARG A 139 12.16 8.26 3.26
C ARG A 139 11.90 6.80 3.60
N SER A 140 12.01 6.46 4.89
CA SER A 140 11.44 5.22 5.39
C SER A 140 9.92 5.27 5.28
N VAL A 141 9.30 4.09 5.24
CA VAL A 141 7.86 3.96 5.02
C VAL A 141 7.05 4.60 6.14
N ASP A 142 7.46 4.37 7.39
CA ASP A 142 6.86 4.96 8.57
C ASP A 142 7.03 6.49 8.59
N ASP A 143 8.24 7.01 8.34
CA ASP A 143 8.45 8.46 8.27
C ASP A 143 7.65 9.12 7.12
N GLY A 144 7.55 8.44 5.98
CA GLY A 144 6.78 8.90 4.83
C GLY A 144 5.30 9.01 5.14
N LEU A 145 4.72 7.96 5.74
CA LEU A 145 3.32 7.94 6.17
C LEU A 145 3.04 8.94 7.29
N VAL A 146 3.95 9.13 8.24
CA VAL A 146 3.83 10.18 9.27
C VAL A 146 3.85 11.57 8.65
N HIS A 147 4.66 11.79 7.60
CA HIS A 147 4.81 13.11 6.98
C HIS A 147 3.64 13.49 6.07
N PHE A 148 3.20 12.58 5.20
CA PHE A 148 2.13 12.81 4.24
C PHE A 148 0.74 12.39 4.74
N GLY A 149 0.70 11.58 5.78
CA GLY A 149 -0.53 11.04 6.36
C GLY A 149 -1.16 9.93 5.54
N LEU A 150 -2.14 9.29 6.16
CA LEU A 150 -3.09 8.40 5.50
C LEU A 150 -4.43 9.12 5.32
N VAL A 151 -5.11 8.82 4.22
CA VAL A 151 -6.46 9.28 3.90
C VAL A 151 -7.34 8.09 3.53
N GLY A 152 -8.64 8.13 3.86
CA GLY A 152 -9.56 7.03 3.60
C GLY A 152 -10.48 6.73 4.77
N ASP A 153 -10.74 5.45 5.02
CA ASP A 153 -11.75 4.99 5.96
C ASP A 153 -11.41 5.41 7.41
N PRO A 154 -12.30 6.15 8.09
CA PRO A 154 -12.06 6.61 9.45
C PRO A 154 -11.78 5.50 10.46
N ALA A 155 -12.22 4.26 10.23
CA ALA A 155 -11.94 3.15 11.12
C ALA A 155 -10.44 2.79 11.15
N ILE A 156 -9.75 2.91 10.02
CA ILE A 156 -8.30 2.74 9.95
C ILE A 156 -7.62 3.98 10.52
N LEU A 157 -8.01 5.17 10.05
CA LEU A 157 -7.34 6.43 10.42
C LEU A 157 -7.43 6.77 11.92
N LYS A 158 -8.48 6.29 12.61
CA LYS A 158 -8.69 6.53 14.04
C LYS A 158 -8.25 5.35 14.91
N ALA A 159 -7.70 4.30 14.32
CA ALA A 159 -7.19 3.16 15.07
C ALA A 159 -6.08 3.61 16.03
N LYS A 160 -6.16 3.22 17.30
CA LYS A 160 -5.18 3.61 18.32
C LYS A 160 -3.81 2.99 18.07
N ASN A 161 -3.78 1.83 17.45
CA ASN A 161 -2.60 1.11 17.00
C ASN A 161 -2.20 1.45 15.55
N LEU A 162 -2.63 2.60 15.00
CA LEU A 162 -2.25 2.99 13.63
C LEU A 162 -0.73 3.04 13.45
N PHE A 163 0.00 3.53 14.45
CA PHE A 163 1.46 3.52 14.44
C PHE A 163 2.01 2.09 14.31
N ASP A 164 1.52 1.13 15.11
CA ASP A 164 1.97 -0.26 15.02
C ASP A 164 1.67 -0.89 13.65
N ILE A 165 0.56 -0.50 13.02
CA ILE A 165 0.23 -0.88 11.64
C ILE A 165 1.26 -0.31 10.67
N GLU A 166 1.57 0.98 10.73
CA GLU A 166 2.58 1.63 9.88
C GLU A 166 3.96 0.95 10.02
N MET A 167 4.35 0.62 11.25
CA MET A 167 5.58 -0.14 11.52
C MET A 167 5.57 -1.53 10.89
N ALA A 168 4.45 -2.25 10.97
CA ALA A 168 4.29 -3.56 10.36
C ALA A 168 4.35 -3.49 8.82
N LEU A 169 3.81 -2.42 8.21
CA LEU A 169 3.93 -2.17 6.77
C LEU A 169 5.39 -1.97 6.37
N GLY A 170 6.14 -1.13 7.08
CA GLY A 170 7.57 -0.92 6.83
C GLY A 170 8.37 -2.23 6.91
N GLN A 171 8.11 -3.05 7.93
CA GLN A 171 8.72 -4.38 8.06
C GLN A 171 8.35 -5.32 6.90
N ALA A 172 7.08 -5.35 6.50
CA ALA A 172 6.63 -6.20 5.39
C ALA A 172 7.35 -5.83 4.08
N LEU A 173 7.49 -4.53 3.79
CA LEU A 173 8.20 -4.04 2.61
C LEU A 173 9.69 -4.33 2.67
N ALA A 174 10.32 -4.18 3.84
CA ALA A 174 11.72 -4.57 4.02
C ALA A 174 11.94 -6.06 3.77
N ARG A 175 11.01 -6.93 4.17
CA ARG A 175 11.07 -8.37 3.87
C ARG A 175 10.89 -8.66 2.38
N VAL A 176 10.06 -7.90 1.66
CA VAL A 176 9.97 -8.01 0.19
C VAL A 176 11.30 -7.65 -0.45
N GLY A 177 11.90 -6.52 -0.06
CA GLY A 177 13.20 -6.07 -0.55
C GLY A 177 14.33 -7.06 -0.28
N ALA A 178 14.41 -7.58 0.95
CA ALA A 178 15.40 -8.60 1.31
C ALA A 178 15.12 -9.97 0.66
N GLY A 179 13.85 -10.25 0.40
CA GLY A 179 13.33 -11.54 -0.08
C GLY A 179 13.25 -11.67 -1.60
N ALA A 180 13.59 -10.64 -2.39
CA ALA A 180 13.59 -10.68 -3.87
C ALA A 180 14.69 -11.58 -4.50
N LYS A 181 15.16 -12.61 -3.77
CA LYS A 181 15.84 -13.80 -4.34
C LYS A 181 14.97 -15.07 -4.32
N SER A 182 13.77 -15.01 -3.75
CA SER A 182 12.75 -16.07 -3.79
C SER A 182 11.65 -15.63 -4.76
N LYS A 183 11.42 -16.45 -5.80
CA LYS A 183 10.58 -16.11 -6.96
C LYS A 183 9.24 -15.47 -6.56
N PRO A 184 8.84 -14.33 -7.16
CA PRO A 184 7.49 -13.82 -7.02
C PRO A 184 6.49 -14.90 -7.47
N HIS A 185 5.44 -15.12 -6.69
CA HIS A 185 4.33 -15.94 -7.15
C HIS A 185 3.58 -15.16 -8.23
N THR A 186 3.64 -15.65 -9.47
CA THR A 186 2.68 -15.26 -10.50
C THR A 186 1.32 -15.81 -10.11
N SER A 187 0.50 -14.95 -9.51
CA SER A 187 -0.88 -15.29 -9.17
C SER A 187 -1.62 -15.67 -10.45
N THR A 188 -2.13 -16.89 -10.48
CA THR A 188 -2.98 -17.42 -11.54
C THR A 188 -4.11 -16.44 -11.85
N SER A 189 -4.35 -16.22 -13.14
CA SER A 189 -5.31 -15.27 -13.70
C SER A 189 -6.65 -15.23 -12.97
N TYR A 190 -7.09 -14.02 -12.59
CA TYR A 190 -8.50 -13.73 -12.41
C TYR A 190 -9.16 -13.77 -13.79
N SER A 191 -9.73 -14.91 -14.16
CA SER A 191 -10.69 -14.98 -15.27
C SER A 191 -12.04 -14.45 -14.75
N ALA A 192 -12.49 -13.35 -15.36
CA ALA A 192 -13.91 -13.01 -15.40
C ALA A 192 -14.68 -14.02 -16.26
#